data_AF-A0A948V8J6-F1
#
_entry.id   AF-A0A948V8J6-F1
#
_cell.length_a   1.000
_cell.length_b   1.000
_cell.length_c   1.000
_cell.angle_alpha   90.00
_cell.angle_beta   90.00
_cell.angle_gamma   90.00
#
_symmetry.space_group_name_H-M   'P 1'
#
loop_
_entity.id
_entity.type
_entity.pdbx_description
1 polymer ?
#
loop_
_entity_poly.entity_id
_entity_poly.type
_entity_poly.pdbx_seq_one_letter_code
_entity_poly.pdbx_strand_id
1 'polypeptide(L)'
;GPMVGLSLIKEMGPVISALMVTGRAGSSVTAEIGIMRISEQIDALELMGLNPYRYLIVPNLIAAIISVPLLTAIFDVVGIFGGYLIGVKLLGVSSGIYFGEMVSYVEMEDILEGLIKSLNFGIIIAWVCCFKGFYTGFYTGFGAEGVSKATTQAVVLSSVLILVWDYFLTSTRLFF
;
A
#
# COMPACT_ATOMS: atom_id res chain seq x y z
N GLY A 1 8.86 -23.17 8.14
CA GLY A 1 9.07 -22.66 6.78
C GLY A 1 7.74 -22.38 6.12
N PRO A 2 6.97 -23.42 5.75
CA PRO A 2 5.79 -23.30 4.87
C PRO A 2 4.76 -22.29 5.35
N MET A 3 4.32 -22.43 6.61
CA MET A 3 3.30 -21.55 7.18
C MET A 3 3.74 -20.08 7.17
N VAL A 4 5.02 -19.80 7.47
CA VAL A 4 5.56 -18.44 7.48
C VAL A 4 5.66 -17.87 6.06
N GLY A 5 6.16 -18.66 5.11
CA GLY A 5 6.27 -18.25 3.71
C GLY A 5 4.89 -17.98 3.09
N LEU A 6 3.97 -18.93 3.20
CA LEU A 6 2.60 -18.80 2.66
C LEU A 6 1.83 -17.64 3.30
N SER A 7 1.87 -17.50 4.63
CA SER A 7 1.10 -16.44 5.29
C SER A 7 1.63 -15.04 5.00
N LEU A 8 2.96 -14.88 4.86
CA LEU A 8 3.56 -13.61 4.47
C LEU A 8 3.23 -13.27 3.03
N ILE A 9 3.57 -14.15 2.09
CA ILE A 9 3.46 -13.87 0.65
C ILE A 9 2.01 -13.60 0.24
N LYS A 10 1.05 -14.36 0.76
CA LYS A 10 -0.35 -14.28 0.32
C LYS A 10 -1.18 -13.20 1.00
N GLU A 11 -0.89 -12.92 2.27
CA GLU A 11 -1.79 -12.13 3.11
C GLU A 11 -1.04 -11.00 3.82
N MET A 12 -0.17 -11.36 4.77
CA MET A 12 0.39 -10.38 5.70
C MET A 12 1.33 -9.39 5.03
N GLY A 13 2.13 -9.82 4.07
CA GLY A 13 3.09 -8.99 3.35
C GLY A 13 2.42 -7.88 2.55
N PRO A 14 1.53 -8.21 1.59
CA PRO A 14 0.80 -7.21 0.81
C PRO A 14 0.00 -6.23 1.68
N VAL A 15 -0.74 -6.74 2.67
CA VAL A 15 -1.63 -5.92 3.50
C VAL A 15 -0.85 -5.00 4.44
N ILE A 16 0.14 -5.51 5.18
CA ILE A 16 0.89 -4.71 6.15
C ILE A 16 1.75 -3.65 5.42
N SER A 17 2.38 -4.02 4.32
CA SER A 17 3.11 -3.09 3.45
C SER A 17 2.20 -1.93 3.00
N ALA A 18 1.02 -2.25 2.47
CA ALA A 18 0.06 -1.24 2.01
C ALA A 18 -0.41 -0.30 3.14
N LEU A 19 -0.72 -0.83 4.33
CA LEU A 19 -1.13 -0.03 5.47
C LEU A 19 -0.02 0.91 5.96
N MET A 20 1.24 0.44 6.00
CA MET A 20 2.39 1.27 6.35
C MET A 20 2.64 2.37 5.32
N VAL A 21 2.58 2.04 4.02
CA VAL A 21 2.74 3.01 2.93
C VAL A 21 1.63 4.07 2.97
N THR A 22 0.39 3.66 3.23
CA THR A 22 -0.74 4.58 3.41
C THR A 22 -0.46 5.57 4.53
N GLY A 23 0.00 5.09 5.69
CA GLY A 23 0.26 5.93 6.85
C GLY A 23 1.42 6.92 6.64
N ARG A 24 2.47 6.54 5.92
CA ARG A 24 3.68 7.37 5.72
C ARG A 24 3.65 8.16 4.42
N ALA A 25 3.63 7.47 3.28
CA ALA A 25 3.69 8.12 1.98
C ALA A 25 2.33 8.69 1.58
N GLY A 26 1.24 7.94 1.79
CA GLY A 26 -0.11 8.38 1.46
C GLY A 26 -0.53 9.64 2.22
N SER A 27 -0.24 9.71 3.52
CA SER A 27 -0.50 10.91 4.33
C SER A 27 0.31 12.12 3.87
N SER A 28 1.59 11.93 3.50
CA SER A 28 2.45 12.98 2.96
C SER A 28 1.93 13.53 1.63
N VAL A 29 1.56 12.65 0.70
CA VAL A 29 0.98 13.05 -0.61
C VAL A 29 -0.33 13.81 -0.41
N THR A 30 -1.19 13.33 0.50
CA THR A 30 -2.45 14.01 0.83
C THR A 30 -2.19 15.42 1.39
N ALA A 31 -1.20 15.55 2.27
CA ALA A 31 -0.82 16.81 2.88
C ALA A 31 -0.26 17.80 1.85
N GLU A 32 0.65 17.34 0.99
CA GLU A 32 1.27 18.15 -0.06
C GLU A 32 0.23 18.71 -1.03
N ILE A 33 -0.63 17.85 -1.58
CA ILE A 33 -1.71 18.28 -2.48
C ILE A 33 -2.70 19.19 -1.73
N GLY A 34 -3.02 18.88 -0.47
CA GLY A 34 -3.89 19.71 0.36
C GLY A 34 -3.33 21.11 0.59
N ILE A 35 -2.03 21.23 0.86
CA ILE A 35 -1.32 22.51 1.01
C ILE A 35 -1.36 23.31 -0.30
N MET A 36 -1.11 22.65 -1.43
CA MET A 36 -1.21 23.28 -2.76
C MET A 36 -2.62 23.79 -3.03
N ARG A 37 -3.66 23.06 -2.60
CA ARG A 37 -5.05 23.49 -2.75
C ARG A 37 -5.38 24.71 -1.90
N ILE A 38 -5.06 24.70 -0.60
CA ILE A 38 -5.38 25.83 0.29
C ILE A 38 -4.55 27.08 0.00
N SER A 39 -3.42 26.92 -0.69
CA SER A 39 -2.53 28.00 -1.12
C SER A 39 -2.84 28.46 -2.56
N GLU A 40 -3.97 28.04 -3.12
CA GLU A 40 -4.46 28.39 -4.48
C GLU A 40 -3.49 28.01 -5.63
N GLN A 41 -2.49 27.16 -5.37
CA GLN A 41 -1.50 26.76 -6.37
C GLN A 41 -2.12 25.87 -7.45
N ILE A 42 -3.12 25.06 -7.08
CA ILE A 42 -3.88 24.24 -8.03
C ILE A 42 -4.70 25.12 -8.98
N ASP A 43 -5.34 26.17 -8.45
CA ASP A 43 -6.13 27.10 -9.25
C ASP A 43 -5.22 27.93 -10.17
N ALA A 44 -4.02 28.29 -9.70
CA ALA A 44 -3.00 28.92 -10.54
C ALA A 44 -2.58 28.04 -11.72
N LEU A 45 -2.43 26.72 -11.53
CA LEU A 45 -2.14 25.79 -12.63
C LEU A 45 -3.25 25.76 -13.68
N GLU A 46 -4.51 25.78 -13.25
CA GLU A 46 -5.66 25.82 -14.17
C GLU A 46 -5.71 27.14 -14.96
N LEU A 47 -5.43 28.28 -14.30
CA LEU A 47 -5.34 29.59 -14.96
C LEU A 47 -4.21 29.68 -16.00
N MET A 48 -3.13 28.90 -15.81
CA MET A 48 -2.04 28.76 -16.77
C MET A 48 -2.37 27.83 -17.95
N GLY A 49 -3.59 27.27 -17.99
CA GLY A 49 -4.02 26.33 -19.02
C GLY A 49 -3.44 24.92 -18.86
N LEU A 50 -2.89 24.59 -17.69
CA LEU A 50 -2.37 23.26 -17.38
C LEU A 50 -3.43 22.40 -16.71
N ASN A 51 -3.45 21.10 -17.02
CA ASN A 51 -4.37 20.16 -16.39
C ASN A 51 -3.77 19.63 -15.06
N PRO A 52 -4.32 20.00 -13.89
CA PRO A 52 -3.74 19.66 -12.60
C PRO A 52 -3.79 18.16 -12.30
N TYR A 53 -4.78 17.42 -12.83
CA TYR A 53 -4.89 15.97 -12.68
C TYR A 53 -3.67 15.26 -13.28
N ARG A 54 -3.22 15.72 -14.44
CA ARG A 54 -2.07 15.14 -15.15
C ARG A 54 -0.74 15.45 -14.46
N TYR A 55 -0.64 16.59 -13.79
CA TYR A 55 0.58 17.02 -13.08
C TYR A 55 0.68 16.48 -11.66
N LEU A 56 -0.45 16.28 -10.96
CA LEU A 56 -0.44 15.89 -9.55
C LEU A 56 -0.81 14.42 -9.36
N ILE A 57 -1.88 13.93 -10.00
CA ILE A 57 -2.44 12.61 -9.70
C ILE A 57 -1.72 11.49 -10.46
N VAL A 58 -1.52 11.67 -11.78
CA VAL A 58 -0.88 10.67 -12.63
C VAL A 58 0.52 10.24 -12.14
N PRO A 59 1.46 11.15 -11.82
CA PRO A 59 2.77 10.73 -11.34
C PRO A 59 2.71 9.98 -10.00
N ASN A 60 1.84 10.40 -9.08
CA ASN A 60 1.64 9.72 -7.80
C ASN A 60 1.05 8.30 -7.98
N LEU A 61 0.10 8.15 -8.93
CA LEU A 61 -0.46 6.85 -9.27
C LEU A 61 0.61 5.89 -9.80
N ILE A 62 1.43 6.34 -10.75
CA ILE A 62 2.53 5.55 -11.31
C ILE A 62 3.55 5.19 -10.21
N ALA A 63 3.90 6.16 -9.35
CA ALA A 63 4.82 5.94 -8.25
C ALA A 63 4.28 4.87 -7.27
N ALA A 64 3.00 4.91 -6.91
CA ALA A 64 2.39 3.93 -6.01
C ALA A 64 2.29 2.52 -6.63
N ILE A 65 1.92 2.44 -7.91
CA ILE A 65 1.84 1.16 -8.66
C ILE A 65 3.20 0.45 -8.68
N ILE A 66 4.30 1.20 -8.78
CA ILE A 66 5.64 0.61 -8.83
C ILE A 66 6.19 0.36 -7.42
N SER A 67 6.04 1.31 -6.51
CA SER A 67 6.67 1.25 -5.19
C SER A 67 6.02 0.25 -4.24
N VAL A 68 4.69 0.12 -4.24
CA VAL A 68 3.99 -0.76 -3.30
C VAL A 68 4.34 -2.23 -3.51
N PRO A 69 4.30 -2.79 -4.75
CA PRO A 69 4.72 -4.17 -4.97
C PRO A 69 6.19 -4.43 -4.64
N LEU A 70 7.06 -3.45 -4.94
CA LEU A 70 8.48 -3.56 -4.61
C LEU A 70 8.70 -3.60 -3.10
N LEU A 71 8.01 -2.74 -2.34
CA LEU A 71 8.08 -2.74 -0.88
C LEU A 71 7.51 -4.04 -0.29
N THR A 72 6.43 -4.57 -0.85
CA THR A 72 5.87 -5.86 -0.45
C THR A 72 6.87 -7.00 -0.64
N ALA A 73 7.54 -7.07 -1.80
CA ALA A 73 8.56 -8.08 -2.04
C ALA A 73 9.72 -7.99 -1.04
N ILE A 74 10.16 -6.78 -0.68
CA ILE A 74 11.18 -6.57 0.35
C ILE A 74 10.66 -7.03 1.72
N PHE A 75 9.41 -6.72 2.06
CA PHE A 75 8.79 -7.12 3.32
C PHE A 75 8.74 -8.66 3.45
N ASP A 76 8.39 -9.36 2.39
CA ASP A 76 8.32 -10.84 2.39
C ASP A 76 9.70 -11.46 2.61
N VAL A 77 10.74 -10.97 1.91
CA VAL A 77 12.11 -11.46 2.07
C VAL A 77 12.59 -11.26 3.51
N VAL A 78 12.38 -10.07 4.07
CA VAL A 78 12.78 -9.76 5.46
C VAL A 78 11.97 -10.58 6.46
N GLY A 79 10.67 -10.77 6.22
CA GLY A 79 9.78 -11.57 7.05
C GLY A 79 10.19 -13.05 7.09
N ILE A 80 10.49 -13.64 5.93
CA ILE A 80 11.00 -15.01 5.83
C ILE A 80 12.33 -15.15 6.56
N PHE A 81 13.24 -14.18 6.41
CA PHE A 81 14.52 -14.19 7.12
C PHE A 81 14.34 -14.08 8.65
N GLY A 82 13.41 -13.25 9.11
CA GLY A 82 13.04 -13.18 10.54
C GLY A 82 12.49 -14.51 11.07
N GLY A 83 11.63 -15.17 10.29
CA GLY A 83 11.12 -16.50 10.58
C GLY A 83 12.21 -17.57 10.62
N TYR A 84 13.22 -17.47 9.76
CA TYR A 84 14.39 -18.34 9.76
C TYR A 84 15.25 -18.16 11.02
N LEU A 85 15.53 -16.92 11.42
CA LEU A 85 16.29 -16.64 12.64
C LEU A 85 15.62 -17.28 13.88
N ILE A 86 14.31 -17.11 14.01
CA ILE A 86 13.58 -17.67 15.15
C ILE A 86 13.49 -19.21 15.04
N GLY A 87 13.04 -19.73 13.89
CA GLY A 87 12.80 -21.16 13.71
C GLY A 87 14.08 -22.00 13.78
N VAL A 88 15.16 -21.55 13.14
CA VAL A 88 16.39 -22.35 13.02
C VAL A 88 17.38 -22.02 14.13
N LYS A 89 17.65 -20.72 14.38
CA LYS A 89 18.69 -20.35 15.35
C LYS A 89 18.23 -20.43 16.81
N LEU A 90 16.98 -20.08 17.10
CA LEU A 90 16.46 -20.10 18.48
C LEU A 90 15.78 -21.42 18.83
N LEU A 91 14.94 -21.97 17.94
CA LEU A 91 14.17 -23.19 18.20
C LEU A 91 14.87 -24.48 17.74
N GLY A 92 16.02 -24.38 17.06
CA GLY A 92 16.85 -25.53 16.70
C GLY A 92 16.32 -26.38 15.54
N VAL A 93 15.39 -25.87 14.73
CA VAL A 93 14.94 -26.57 13.51
C VAL A 93 16.10 -26.66 12.51
N SER A 94 16.21 -27.77 11.77
CA SER A 94 17.20 -27.90 10.69
C SER A 94 16.94 -26.87 9.58
N SER A 95 17.99 -26.14 9.18
CA SER A 95 17.94 -25.17 8.08
C SER A 95 17.47 -25.80 6.76
N GLY A 96 17.94 -27.01 6.46
CA GLY A 96 17.54 -27.75 5.26
C GLY A 96 16.04 -28.09 5.26
N ILE A 97 15.46 -28.41 6.42
CA ILE A 97 14.02 -28.67 6.54
C ILE A 97 13.23 -27.37 6.40
N TYR A 98 13.70 -26.26 6.99
CA TYR A 98 12.99 -24.98 6.92
C TYR A 98 12.80 -24.50 5.48
N PHE A 99 13.87 -24.49 4.68
CA PHE A 99 13.83 -24.06 3.29
C PHE A 99 13.28 -25.13 2.35
N GLY A 100 13.62 -26.41 2.57
CA GLY A 100 13.13 -27.51 1.74
C GLY A 100 11.61 -27.62 1.76
N GLU A 101 11.02 -27.60 2.96
CA GLU A 101 9.57 -27.58 3.12
C GLU A 101 8.95 -26.29 2.55
N MET A 102 9.59 -25.13 2.77
CA MET A 102 9.04 -23.88 2.23
C MET A 102 8.96 -23.89 0.71
N VAL A 103 9.99 -24.39 0.02
CA VAL A 103 10.01 -24.49 -1.45
C VAL A 103 9.02 -25.53 -1.97
N SER A 104 8.73 -26.59 -1.22
CA SER A 104 7.74 -27.59 -1.64
C SER A 104 6.29 -27.12 -1.50
N TYR A 105 6.03 -26.14 -0.64
CA TYR A 105 4.68 -25.63 -0.35
C TYR A 105 4.38 -24.26 -0.97
N VAL A 106 5.40 -23.45 -1.26
CA VAL A 106 5.23 -22.14 -1.90
C VAL A 106 5.33 -22.31 -3.40
N GLU A 107 4.22 -22.07 -4.10
CA GLU A 107 4.19 -22.12 -5.55
C GLU A 107 4.37 -20.72 -6.15
N MET A 108 4.74 -20.67 -7.44
CA MET A 108 4.87 -19.39 -8.15
C MET A 108 3.54 -18.64 -8.22
N GLU A 109 2.42 -19.36 -8.19
CA GLU A 109 1.08 -18.78 -8.15
C GLU A 109 0.84 -17.95 -6.88
N ASP A 110 1.37 -18.38 -5.72
CA ASP A 110 1.21 -17.65 -4.46
C ASP A 110 1.95 -16.30 -4.50
N ILE A 111 3.13 -16.28 -5.13
CA ILE A 111 3.93 -15.05 -5.32
C ILE A 111 3.21 -14.08 -6.25
N LEU A 112 2.68 -14.58 -7.37
CA LEU A 112 1.91 -13.76 -8.30
C LEU A 112 0.64 -13.19 -7.66
N GLU A 113 -0.02 -13.98 -6.80
CA GLU A 113 -1.19 -13.53 -6.04
C GLU A 113 -0.84 -12.34 -5.12
N GLY A 114 0.25 -12.44 -4.35
CA GLY A 114 0.73 -11.33 -3.50
C GLY A 114 1.11 -10.08 -4.28
N LEU A 115 1.74 -10.24 -5.46
CA LEU A 115 2.09 -9.13 -6.35
C LEU A 115 0.86 -8.44 -6.96
N ILE A 116 -0.16 -9.21 -7.36
CA ILE A 116 -1.41 -8.64 -7.89
C ILE A 116 -2.17 -7.89 -6.79
N LYS A 117 -2.23 -8.45 -5.57
CA LYS A 117 -2.82 -7.76 -4.40
C LYS A 117 -2.12 -6.43 -4.14
N SER A 118 -0.79 -6.43 -4.03
CA SER A 118 -0.02 -5.21 -3.75
C SER A 118 -0.14 -4.14 -4.85
N LEU A 119 -0.24 -4.53 -6.13
CA LEU A 119 -0.55 -3.60 -7.23
C LEU A 119 -1.90 -2.90 -7.04
N ASN A 120 -2.94 -3.67 -6.73
CA ASN A 120 -4.28 -3.13 -6.50
C ASN A 120 -4.31 -2.19 -5.29
N PHE A 121 -3.60 -2.53 -4.22
CA PHE A 121 -3.46 -1.66 -3.06
C PHE A 121 -2.75 -0.34 -3.40
N GLY A 122 -1.70 -0.37 -4.22
CA GLY A 122 -1.04 0.84 -4.71
C GLY A 122 -1.99 1.79 -5.44
N ILE A 123 -2.89 1.25 -6.28
CA ILE A 123 -3.92 2.04 -6.98
C ILE A 123 -4.89 2.66 -5.98
N ILE A 124 -5.40 1.89 -5.02
CA ILE A 124 -6.33 2.37 -3.99
C ILE A 124 -5.70 3.50 -3.18
N ILE A 125 -4.46 3.33 -2.73
CA ILE A 125 -3.74 4.33 -1.93
C ILE A 125 -3.60 5.62 -2.71
N ALA A 126 -3.05 5.56 -3.94
CA ALA A 126 -2.85 6.75 -4.74
C ALA A 126 -4.17 7.47 -5.05
N TRP A 127 -5.22 6.72 -5.41
CA TRP A 127 -6.52 7.28 -5.72
C TRP A 127 -7.08 8.03 -4.51
N VAL A 128 -7.18 7.37 -3.36
CA VAL A 128 -7.85 7.92 -2.18
C VAL A 128 -7.06 9.10 -1.60
N CYS A 129 -5.74 8.97 -1.50
CA CYS A 129 -4.87 10.03 -0.96
C CYS A 129 -4.85 11.26 -1.87
N CYS A 130 -4.72 11.08 -3.19
CA CYS A 130 -4.77 12.22 -4.12
C CYS A 130 -6.15 12.87 -4.13
N PHE A 131 -7.23 12.07 -4.10
CA PHE A 131 -8.59 12.60 -4.06
C PHE A 131 -8.83 13.44 -2.81
N LYS A 132 -8.51 12.91 -1.62
CA LYS A 132 -8.69 13.65 -0.36
C LYS A 132 -7.82 14.90 -0.30
N GLY A 133 -6.60 14.86 -0.83
CA GLY A 133 -5.72 16.02 -0.92
C GLY A 133 -6.28 17.11 -1.84
N PHE A 134 -6.70 16.73 -3.05
CA PHE A 134 -7.18 17.66 -4.07
C PHE A 134 -8.46 18.38 -3.66
N TYR A 135 -9.37 17.70 -2.96
CA TYR A 135 -10.62 18.26 -2.46
C TYR A 135 -10.54 18.82 -1.02
N THR A 136 -9.33 19.08 -0.52
CA THR A 136 -9.14 19.79 0.75
C THR A 136 -9.79 21.18 0.68
N GLY A 137 -10.50 21.60 1.72
CA GLY A 137 -11.26 22.86 1.72
C GLY A 137 -12.75 22.69 1.46
N PHE A 138 -13.15 21.84 0.51
CA PHE A 138 -14.58 21.60 0.20
C PHE A 138 -15.28 20.77 1.29
N TYR A 139 -14.60 19.74 1.81
CA TYR A 139 -15.19 18.79 2.76
C TYR A 139 -14.59 18.87 4.17
N THR A 140 -13.42 19.49 4.32
CA THR A 140 -12.61 19.44 5.55
C THR A 140 -12.38 20.79 6.21
N GLY A 141 -12.88 21.89 5.61
CA GLY A 141 -12.66 23.25 6.08
C GLY A 141 -11.33 23.84 5.60
N PHE A 142 -11.09 25.12 5.92
CA PHE A 142 -9.95 25.90 5.42
C PHE A 142 -8.72 25.82 6.35
N GLY A 143 -7.55 26.11 5.77
CA GLY A 143 -6.27 26.24 6.50
C GLY A 143 -5.63 24.90 6.89
N ALA A 144 -4.62 24.98 7.76
CA ALA A 144 -3.80 23.83 8.15
C ALA A 144 -4.61 22.73 8.88
N GLU A 145 -5.66 23.11 9.61
CA GLU A 145 -6.56 22.14 10.26
C GLU A 145 -7.32 21.30 9.22
N GLY A 146 -7.77 21.92 8.12
CA GLY A 146 -8.45 21.23 7.03
C GLY A 146 -7.56 20.21 6.32
N VAL A 147 -6.27 20.53 6.17
CA VAL A 147 -5.26 19.61 5.62
C VAL A 147 -5.07 18.40 6.56
N SER A 148 -4.91 18.64 7.87
CA SER A 148 -4.76 17.56 8.86
C SER A 148 -6.00 16.63 8.94
N LYS A 149 -7.19 17.20 8.82
CA LYS A 149 -8.44 16.41 8.71
C LYS A 149 -8.46 15.58 7.43
N ALA A 150 -8.07 16.16 6.29
CA ALA A 150 -8.01 15.45 5.01
C ALA A 150 -7.00 14.29 5.05
N THR A 151 -5.81 14.49 5.62
CA THR A 151 -4.79 13.45 5.77
C THR A 151 -5.27 12.31 6.64
N THR A 152 -5.90 12.61 7.77
CA THR A 152 -6.44 11.60 8.68
C THR A 152 -7.56 10.80 8.02
N GLN A 153 -8.51 11.48 7.37
CA GLN A 153 -9.58 10.83 6.64
C GLN A 153 -9.06 9.97 5.48
N ALA A 154 -8.03 10.41 4.77
CA ALA A 154 -7.41 9.65 3.70
C ALA A 154 -6.81 8.34 4.22
N VAL A 155 -6.03 8.40 5.31
CA VAL A 155 -5.41 7.20 5.90
C VAL A 155 -6.46 6.20 6.36
N VAL A 156 -7.50 6.67 7.06
CA VAL A 156 -8.59 5.81 7.54
C VAL A 156 -9.34 5.17 6.37
N LEU A 157 -9.75 5.98 5.38
CA LEU A 157 -10.51 5.49 4.23
C LEU A 157 -9.70 4.51 3.38
N SER A 158 -8.43 4.82 3.09
CA SER A 158 -7.53 3.93 2.37
C SER A 158 -7.34 2.61 3.14
N SER A 159 -7.14 2.66 4.45
CA SER A 159 -6.95 1.45 5.27
C SER A 159 -8.19 0.56 5.24
N VAL A 160 -9.38 1.14 5.37
CA VAL A 160 -10.64 0.37 5.28
C VAL A 160 -10.81 -0.22 3.89
N LEU A 161 -10.54 0.55 2.83
CA LEU A 161 -10.66 0.08 1.45
C LEU A 161 -9.67 -1.04 1.14
N ILE A 162 -8.43 -0.96 1.63
CA ILE A 162 -7.44 -2.02 1.48
C ILE A 162 -7.94 -3.32 2.10
N LEU A 163 -8.46 -3.27 3.34
CA LEU A 163 -8.97 -4.46 4.03
C LEU A 163 -10.22 -5.06 3.37
N VAL A 164 -11.15 -4.20 2.93
CA VAL A 164 -12.33 -4.65 2.18
C VAL A 164 -11.92 -5.26 0.85
N TRP A 165 -10.99 -4.64 0.14
CA TRP A 165 -10.51 -5.13 -1.15
C TRP A 165 -9.73 -6.44 -1.00
N ASP A 166 -8.93 -6.58 0.05
CA ASP A 166 -8.25 -7.83 0.40
C ASP A 166 -9.26 -8.97 0.57
N TYR A 167 -10.34 -8.76 1.33
CA TYR A 167 -11.41 -9.75 1.47
C TYR A 167 -12.01 -10.16 0.12
N PHE A 168 -12.28 -9.21 -0.78
CA PHE A 168 -12.80 -9.52 -2.12
C PHE A 168 -11.80 -10.31 -2.97
N LEU A 169 -10.53 -9.93 -2.98
CA LEU A 169 -9.49 -10.63 -3.74
C LEU A 169 -9.27 -12.06 -3.21
N THR A 170 -9.20 -12.23 -1.89
CA THR A 170 -9.05 -13.57 -1.28
C THR A 170 -10.29 -14.43 -1.53
N SER A 171 -11.50 -13.87 -1.37
CA SER A 171 -12.76 -14.59 -1.57
C SER A 171 -12.95 -15.06 -3.01
N THR A 172 -12.64 -14.21 -3.99
CA THR A 172 -12.77 -14.57 -5.42
C THR A 172 -11.83 -15.69 -5.84
N ARG A 173 -10.62 -15.75 -5.29
CA ARG A 173 -9.68 -16.86 -5.55
C ARG A 173 -10.02 -18.13 -4.78
N LEU A 174 -10.65 -18.03 -3.61
CA LEU A 174 -11.11 -19.21 -2.86
C LEU A 174 -12.32 -19.89 -3.53
N PHE A 175 -13.04 -19.17 -4.40
CA PHE A 175 -14.19 -19.67 -5.15
C PHE A 175 -13.86 -20.30 -6.52
N PHE A 176 -12.64 -20.15 -7.02
CA PHE A 176 -12.16 -20.69 -8.31
C PHE A 176 -10.99 -21.65 -8.12
#